data_AF-A0A7C7XAS7-F1
#
_entry.id   AF-A0A7C7XAS7-F1
#
_cell.length_a   1.000
_cell.length_b   1.000
_cell.length_c   1.000
_cell.angle_alpha   90.00
_cell.angle_beta   90.00
_cell.angle_gamma   90.00
#
_symmetry.space_group_name_H-M   'P 1'
#
loop_
_entity.id
_entity.type
_entity.pdbx_description
1 polymer ?
#
loop_
_entity_poly.entity_id
_entity_poly.type
_entity_poly.pdbx_seq_one_letter_code
_entity_poly.pdbx_strand_id
1 'polypeptide(L)'
;GLSKGGIIPRIGIAYSSLTRIASGLLRLIISETPAGRIGEPEDITGAAVFLASGASDFVTGKYIQVEGGRHAGDMAWPPKTKG
;
A
#
# COMPACT_ATOMS: atom_id res chain seq x y z
N GLY A 1 18.47 -7.74 -30.62
CA GLY A 1 18.48 -9.11 -30.09
C GLY A 1 18.05 -9.06 -28.65
N LEU A 2 16.81 -9.48 -28.36
CA LEU A 2 16.28 -9.55 -27.00
C LEU A 2 16.65 -10.92 -26.43
N SER A 3 17.63 -10.96 -25.53
CA SER A 3 18.03 -12.18 -24.85
C SER A 3 16.91 -12.66 -23.93
N LYS A 4 16.46 -13.89 -24.15
CA LYS A 4 15.72 -14.71 -23.21
C LYS A 4 16.49 -14.82 -21.89
N GLY A 5 15.86 -14.52 -20.75
CA GLY A 5 16.46 -14.77 -19.44
C GLY A 5 15.75 -14.04 -18.29
N GLY A 6 14.77 -14.70 -17.66
CA GLY A 6 14.22 -14.32 -16.35
C GLY A 6 13.16 -13.23 -16.38
N ILE A 7 11.90 -13.59 -16.10
CA ILE A 7 10.89 -12.61 -15.71
C ILE A 7 11.33 -12.07 -14.34
N ILE A 8 12.00 -10.92 -14.32
CA ILE A 8 12.18 -10.14 -13.09
C ILE A 8 10.81 -9.50 -12.81
N PRO A 9 10.11 -9.79 -11.71
CA PRO A 9 8.83 -9.15 -11.43
C PRO A 9 9.04 -7.64 -11.28
N ARG A 10 8.42 -6.86 -12.17
CA ARG A 10 8.70 -5.42 -12.40
C ARG A 10 8.22 -4.44 -11.32
N ILE A 11 7.81 -4.89 -10.11
CA ILE A 11 7.10 -4.16 -9.03
C ILE A 11 5.63 -4.57 -8.93
N GLY A 12 5.12 -4.70 -7.69
CA GLY A 12 3.71 -4.95 -7.39
C GLY A 12 3.12 -3.90 -6.45
N ILE A 13 1.81 -3.66 -6.58
CA ILE A 13 1.02 -2.92 -5.58
C ILE A 13 0.48 -3.95 -4.59
N ALA A 14 0.72 -3.73 -3.30
CA ALA A 14 0.07 -4.49 -2.25
C ALA A 14 -1.12 -3.69 -1.73
N TYR A 15 -2.32 -4.25 -1.89
CA TYR A 15 -3.57 -3.66 -1.46
C TYR A 15 -4.35 -4.66 -0.60
N SER A 16 -4.95 -4.19 0.49
CA SER A 16 -5.81 -4.99 1.35
C SER A 16 -7.24 -4.49 1.26
N SER A 17 -8.12 -5.29 0.65
CA SER A 17 -9.56 -5.05 0.61
C SER A 17 -10.27 -5.92 1.63
N LEU A 18 -11.16 -5.32 2.41
CA LEU A 18 -11.82 -5.98 3.54
C LEU A 18 -13.34 -5.87 3.48
N THR A 19 -13.89 -5.83 2.27
CA THR A 19 -15.31 -5.52 2.02
C THR A 19 -16.30 -6.56 2.58
N ARG A 20 -15.84 -7.66 3.20
CA ARG A 20 -16.69 -8.77 3.67
C ARG A 20 -16.21 -9.47 4.95
N ILE A 21 -15.75 -8.71 5.94
CA ILE A 21 -15.40 -9.26 7.27
C ILE A 21 -16.49 -9.01 8.30
N ALA A 22 -16.58 -9.90 9.29
CA ALA A 22 -17.47 -9.74 10.43
C ALA A 22 -17.31 -8.35 11.05
N SER A 23 -18.42 -7.69 11.38
CA SER A 23 -18.47 -6.28 11.77
C SER A 23 -17.53 -5.92 12.93
N GLY A 24 -17.22 -6.87 13.81
CA GLY A 24 -16.23 -6.69 14.89
C GLY A 24 -14.79 -6.55 14.39
N LEU A 25 -14.39 -7.37 13.41
CA LEU A 25 -13.06 -7.29 12.79
C LEU A 25 -12.90 -6.02 11.95
N LEU A 26 -13.96 -5.58 11.27
CA LEU A 26 -13.95 -4.34 10.51
C LEU A 26 -13.67 -3.12 11.39
N ARG A 27 -14.31 -3.05 12.57
CA ARG A 27 -14.08 -1.96 13.54
C ARG A 27 -12.66 -1.95 14.07
N LEU A 28 -12.09 -3.12 14.36
CA LEU A 28 -10.70 -3.24 14.81
C LEU A 28 -9.74 -2.68 13.75
N ILE A 29 -9.92 -3.08 12.50
CA ILE A 29 -9.03 -2.66 11.41
C ILE A 29 -9.14 -1.16 11.16
N ILE A 30 -10.36 -0.59 11.17
CA ILE A 30 -10.55 0.86 11.08
C ILE A 30 -9.85 1.58 12.24
N SER A 31 -9.93 1.05 13.46
CA SER A 31 -9.29 1.67 14.63
C SER A 31 -7.76 1.67 14.59
N GLU A 32 -7.17 0.70 13.89
CA GLU A 32 -5.72 0.57 13.72
C GLU A 32 -5.20 1.29 12.46
N THR A 33 -6.08 1.73 11.57
CA THR A 33 -5.70 2.43 10.34
C THR A 33 -5.74 3.94 10.59
N PRO A 34 -4.61 4.66 10.50
CA PRO A 34 -4.58 6.12 10.71
C PRO A 34 -5.54 6.92 9.82
N ALA A 35 -5.80 6.46 8.60
CA ALA A 35 -6.80 7.07 7.71
C ALA A 35 -8.25 6.93 8.21
N GLY A 36 -8.51 6.13 9.26
CA GLY A 36 -9.82 6.00 9.90
C GLY A 36 -10.89 5.34 9.03
N ARG A 37 -10.49 4.66 7.95
CA ARG A 37 -11.39 3.97 7.01
C ARG A 37 -10.70 2.80 6.34
N ILE A 38 -11.49 1.96 5.68
CA ILE A 38 -10.99 0.98 4.72
C ILE A 38 -10.62 1.70 3.42
N GLY A 39 -9.60 1.17 2.75
CA GLY A 39 -9.23 1.64 1.42
C GLY A 39 -10.32 1.36 0.40
N GLU A 40 -10.40 2.21 -0.60
CA GLU A 40 -11.23 2.04 -1.78
C GLU A 40 -10.32 1.86 -3.02
N PRO A 41 -10.83 1.30 -4.14
CA PRO A 41 -10.04 1.11 -5.36
C PRO A 41 -9.33 2.38 -5.86
N GLU A 42 -9.89 3.55 -5.61
CA GLU A 42 -9.35 4.85 -6.02
C GLU A 42 -8.05 5.21 -5.25
N ASP A 43 -7.84 4.65 -4.06
CA ASP A 43 -6.66 4.95 -3.24
C ASP A 43 -5.36 4.44 -3.88
N ILE A 44 -5.44 3.37 -4.68
CA ILE A 44 -4.26 2.82 -5.38
C ILE A 44 -3.95 3.56 -6.68
N THR A 45 -4.84 4.44 -7.16
CA THR A 45 -4.69 5.09 -8.47
C THR A 45 -3.38 5.88 -8.56
N GLY A 46 -3.02 6.64 -7.53
CA GLY A 46 -1.77 7.40 -7.52
C GLY A 46 -0.52 6.51 -7.61
N ALA A 47 -0.51 5.40 -6.86
CA ALA A 47 0.59 4.43 -6.91
C ALA A 47 0.66 3.73 -8.27
N ALA A 48 -0.49 3.38 -8.86
CA ALA A 48 -0.56 2.80 -10.19
C ALA A 48 -0.04 3.77 -11.27
N VAL A 49 -0.43 5.04 -11.21
CA VAL A 49 0.06 6.07 -12.12
C VAL A 49 1.56 6.27 -11.98
N PHE A 50 2.09 6.36 -10.76
CA PHE A 50 3.52 6.47 -10.52
C PHE A 50 4.30 5.32 -11.18
N LEU A 51 3.85 4.07 -10.96
CA LEU A 51 4.49 2.87 -11.52
C LEU A 51 4.33 2.72 -13.03
N ALA A 52 3.25 3.26 -13.61
CA ALA A 52 3.05 3.29 -15.05
C ALA A 52 3.85 4.40 -15.73
N SER A 53 4.31 5.40 -14.97
CA SER A 53 5.03 6.56 -15.48
C SER A 53 6.55 6.37 -15.45
N GLY A 54 7.26 7.17 -16.26
CA GLY A 54 8.73 7.25 -16.21
C GLY A 54 9.31 7.77 -14.89
N ALA A 55 8.47 8.32 -13.99
CA ALA A 55 8.91 8.69 -12.65
C ALA A 55 9.41 7.47 -11.83
N SER A 56 9.05 6.25 -12.25
CA SER A 56 9.48 5.00 -11.64
C SER A 56 10.66 4.31 -12.34
N ASP A 57 11.31 4.94 -13.33
CA ASP A 57 12.31 4.28 -14.21
C ASP A 57 13.52 3.66 -13.48
N PHE A 58 13.85 4.15 -12.28
CA PHE A 58 14.91 3.57 -11.43
C PHE A 58 14.38 2.83 -10.20
N VAL A 59 13.07 2.76 -10.02
CA VAL A 59 12.44 2.01 -8.93
C VAL A 59 12.22 0.59 -9.44
N THR A 60 12.90 -0.39 -8.84
CA THR A 60 12.77 -1.81 -9.21
C THR A 60 12.86 -2.71 -7.96
N GLY A 61 12.22 -3.88 -8.00
CA GLY A 61 12.31 -4.86 -6.91
C GLY A 61 11.71 -4.41 -5.56
N LYS A 62 10.75 -3.47 -5.59
CA LYS A 62 10.07 -2.92 -4.41
C LYS A 62 8.56 -3.13 -4.48
N TYR A 63 7.89 -2.88 -3.36
CA TYR A 63 6.44 -2.76 -3.26
C TYR A 63 6.09 -1.36 -2.76
N ILE A 64 4.98 -0.82 -3.26
CA ILE A 64 4.36 0.38 -2.69
C ILE A 64 3.14 -0.09 -1.89
N GLN A 65 3.17 0.14 -0.58
CA GLN A 65 2.04 -0.16 0.30
C GLN A 65 1.05 1.01 0.28
N VAL A 66 -0.21 0.70 -0.04
CA VAL A 66 -1.30 1.67 -0.05
C VAL A 66 -2.40 1.15 0.86
N GLU A 67 -2.46 1.68 2.08
CA GLU A 67 -3.26 1.08 3.16
C GLU A 67 -3.65 2.07 4.26
N GLY A 68 -3.60 3.38 3.97
CA GLY A 68 -4.01 4.40 4.93
C GLY A 68 -3.15 4.49 6.20
N GLY A 69 -1.89 4.05 6.15
CA GLY A 69 -0.92 4.15 7.25
C GLY A 69 -0.88 2.94 8.20
N ARG A 70 -1.54 1.83 7.86
CA ARG A 70 -1.66 0.67 8.74
C ARG A 70 -0.31 0.00 9.11
N HIS A 71 0.62 -0.22 8.17
CA HIS A 71 1.97 -0.71 8.53
C HIS A 71 2.87 0.37 9.14
N ALA A 72 2.52 1.66 9.01
CA ALA A 72 3.28 2.73 9.68
C ALA A 72 3.12 2.71 11.22
N GLY A 73 2.21 1.88 11.76
CA GLY A 73 2.14 1.60 13.19
C GLY A 73 3.45 1.07 13.79
N ASP A 74 4.28 0.37 13.00
CA ASP A 74 5.62 -0.09 13.40
C ASP A 74 6.71 0.97 13.12
N MET A 75 6.45 1.90 12.19
CA MET A 75 7.32 3.03 11.84
C MET A 75 6.70 4.37 12.28
N ALA A 76 6.44 4.51 13.59
CA ALA A 76 6.14 5.77 14.29
C ALA A 76 5.68 6.97 13.42
N TRP A 77 4.46 6.92 12.90
CA TRP A 77 3.83 8.09 12.27
C TRP A 77 2.34 8.24 12.64
N PRO A 78 1.90 9.43 13.10
CA PRO A 78 2.74 10.55 13.53
C PRO A 78 3.53 10.17 14.80
N PRO A 79 4.67 10.82 15.08
CA PRO A 79 5.42 10.58 16.32
C PRO A 79 4.48 10.77 17.51
N LYS A 80 4.44 9.79 18.42
CA LYS A 80 3.70 9.94 19.68
C LYS A 80 4.31 11.11 20.44
N THR A 81 3.67 12.27 20.42
CA THR A 81 3.93 13.32 21.41
C THR A 81 3.38 12.80 22.72
N LYS A 82 4.28 12.37 23.62
CA LYS A 82 3.92 12.07 25.00
C LYS A 82 3.48 13.40 25.64
N GLY A 83 2.19 13.49 25.98
CA GLY A 83 1.72 14.37 27.05
C GLY A 83 2.01 13.75 28.41
#